data_AF-A0A534MDW4-F1
#
_entry.id   AF-A0A534MDW4-F1
#
_cell.length_a   1.000
_cell.length_b   1.000
_cell.length_c   1.000
_cell.angle_alpha   90.00
_cell.angle_beta   90.00
_cell.angle_gamma   90.00
#
_symmetry.space_group_name_H-M   'P 1'
#
loop_
_entity.id
_entity.type
_entity.pdbx_description
1 polymer ?
#
loop_
_entity_poly.entity_id
_entity_poly.type
_entity_poly.pdbx_seq_one_letter_code
_entity_poly.pdbx_strand_id
1 'polypeptide(L)' 'MPKPAPGRDFYIATADEIRAGRTTDLYFVRTLDILKKAGRSRANVVAEVTTGALPNDWPWGIFCGLEEVVHLL' A
#
# COMPACT_ATOMS: atom_id res chain seq x y z
N MET A 1 8.30 17.04 -1.85
CA MET A 1 6.96 16.45 -2.10
C MET A 1 6.57 16.72 -3.54
N PRO A 2 5.82 15.83 -4.21
CA PRO A 2 5.28 16.12 -5.53
C PRO A 2 4.47 17.42 -5.44
N LYS A 3 4.68 18.33 -6.40
CA LYS A 3 3.90 19.57 -6.47
C LYS A 3 2.44 19.19 -6.77
N PRO A 4 1.43 19.76 -6.08
CA PRO A 4 0.04 19.45 -6.40
C PRO A 4 -0.21 19.76 -7.87
N ALA A 5 -0.86 18.83 -8.57
CA ALA A 5 -1.30 19.07 -9.94
C ALA A 5 -2.20 20.33 -9.94
N PRO A 6 -2.06 21.23 -10.93
CA PRO A 6 -2.92 22.41 -11.01
C PRO A 6 -4.38 21.97 -11.10
N GLY A 7 -5.26 22.60 -10.30
CA GLY A 7 -6.71 22.32 -10.30
C GLY A 7 -7.18 21.28 -9.28
N ARG A 8 -6.52 21.17 -8.12
CA ARG A 8 -6.93 20.20 -7.09
C ARG A 8 -7.59 20.89 -5.90
N ASP A 9 -8.89 20.65 -5.74
CA ASP A 9 -9.71 21.28 -4.71
C ASP A 9 -9.60 20.59 -3.33
N PHE A 10 -9.20 19.30 -3.31
CA PHE A 10 -9.16 18.49 -2.09
C PHE A 10 -7.86 17.68 -1.92
N TYR A 11 -7.42 17.51 -0.68
CA TYR A 11 -6.26 16.70 -0.29
C TYR A 11 -6.60 15.20 -0.21
N ILE A 12 -7.12 14.65 -1.31
CA ILE A 12 -7.44 13.23 -1.46
C ILE A 12 -6.54 12.60 -2.52
N ALA A 13 -6.25 11.30 -2.41
CA ALA A 13 -5.61 10.54 -3.48
C ALA A 13 -6.63 10.19 -4.57
N THR A 14 -6.23 10.30 -5.83
CA THR A 14 -6.99 9.78 -6.98
C THR A 14 -6.76 8.28 -7.13
N ALA A 15 -7.68 7.58 -7.80
CA ALA A 15 -7.52 6.16 -8.12
C ALA A 15 -6.19 5.88 -8.86
N ASP A 16 -5.78 6.75 -9.78
CA ASP A 16 -4.53 6.60 -10.53
C ASP A 16 -3.28 6.80 -9.66
N GLU A 17 -3.35 7.65 -8.62
CA GLU A 17 -2.26 7.79 -7.65
C GLU A 17 -2.12 6.55 -6.78
N ILE A 18 -3.24 5.95 -6.37
CA ILE A 18 -3.26 4.70 -5.61
C ILE A 18 -2.70 3.56 -6.47
N ARG A 19 -3.22 3.37 -7.69
CA ARG A 19 -2.77 2.32 -8.63
C ARG A 19 -1.30 2.46 -9.01
N ALA A 20 -0.79 3.69 -9.09
CA ALA A 20 0.63 3.94 -9.35
C ALA A 20 1.52 3.81 -8.10
N GLY A 21 0.98 3.44 -6.93
CA GLY A 21 1.72 3.30 -5.68
C GLY A 21 2.22 4.62 -5.10
N ARG A 22 1.68 5.78 -5.52
CA ARG A 22 2.12 7.11 -5.05
C ARG A 22 1.66 7.43 -3.63
N THR A 23 0.78 6.60 -3.06
CA THR A 23 0.28 6.68 -1.69
C THR A 23 1.02 5.73 -0.72
N THR A 24 2.08 5.05 -1.18
CA THR A 24 2.86 4.14 -0.34
C THR A 24 3.80 4.88 0.61
N ASP A 25 4.15 4.26 1.72
CA ASP A 25 5.23 4.73 2.58
C ASP A 25 6.58 4.70 1.84
N LEU A 26 7.35 5.77 1.98
CA LEU A 26 8.62 5.96 1.26
C LEU A 26 9.63 4.82 1.50
N TYR A 27 9.57 4.13 2.63
CA TYR A 27 10.49 3.03 2.91
C TYR A 27 10.29 1.85 1.95
N PHE A 28 9.09 1.61 1.40
CA PHE A 28 8.89 0.56 0.40
C PHE A 28 9.67 0.83 -0.88
N VAL A 29 9.63 2.08 -1.37
CA VAL A 29 10.37 2.51 -2.55
C VAL A 29 11.87 2.37 -2.32
N ARG A 30 12.36 2.83 -1.16
CA ARG A 30 13.79 2.74 -0.79
C ARG A 30 14.24 1.28 -0.64
N THR A 31 13.44 0.43 -0.02
CA THR A 31 13.73 -1.00 0.14
C THR A 31 13.76 -1.70 -1.21
N LEU A 32 12.82 -1.40 -2.11
CA LEU A 32 12.82 -1.96 -3.47
C LEU A 32 14.09 -1.59 -4.23
N ASP A 33 14.58 -0.35 -4.11
CA ASP A 33 15.84 0.07 -4.72
C ASP A 33 17.05 -0.69 -4.17
N ILE A 34 17.10 -0.93 -2.86
CA ILE A 34 18.14 -1.75 -2.22
C ILE A 34 18.07 -3.19 -2.74
N LEU A 35 16.87 -3.79 -2.79
CA LEU A 35 16.67 -5.16 -3.28
C LEU A 35 17.07 -5.31 -4.75
N LYS A 36 16.81 -4.30 -5.59
CA LYS A 36 17.26 -4.27 -7.00
C LYS A 36 18.79 -4.25 -7.08
N LYS A 37 19.45 -3.36 -6.33
CA LYS A 37 20.93 -3.26 -6.27
C LYS A 37 21.57 -4.53 -5.74
N ALA A 38 20.92 -5.23 -4.82
CA ALA A 38 21.38 -6.51 -4.28
C ALA A 38 21.07 -7.71 -5.18
N GLY A 39 20.39 -7.54 -6.33
CA GLY A 39 19.98 -8.65 -7.20
C GLY A 39 18.90 -9.56 -6.59
N ARG A 40 18.18 -9.10 -5.56
CA ARG A 40 17.19 -9.88 -4.80
C ARG A 40 15.73 -9.46 -5.04
N SER A 41 15.49 -8.44 -5.87
CA SER A 41 14.14 -7.94 -6.17
C SER A 41 13.16 -8.94 -6.80
N ARG A 42 13.63 -10.13 -7.23
CA ARG A 42 12.80 -11.21 -7.81
C ARG A 42 12.76 -12.46 -6.93
N ALA A 43 13.12 -12.35 -5.65
CA ALA A 43 12.96 -13.46 -4.72
C ALA A 43 11.47 -13.79 -4.57
N ASN A 44 11.11 -15.08 -4.70
CA ASN A 44 9.75 -15.54 -4.45
C ASN A 44 9.50 -15.55 -2.94
N VAL A 45 8.41 -14.91 -2.52
CA VAL A 45 8.00 -14.80 -1.12
C VAL A 45 6.50 -15.01 -1.01
N VAL A 46 6.06 -15.37 0.18
CA VAL A 46 4.63 -15.41 0.55
C VAL A 46 4.44 -14.36 1.64
N ALA A 47 3.41 -13.52 1.49
CA ALA A 47 3.05 -12.50 2.46
C ALA A 47 1.66 -12.77 3.00
N GLU A 48 1.51 -12.70 4.33
CA GLU A 48 0.23 -12.84 5.02
C GLU A 48 -0.14 -11.50 5.67
N VAL A 49 -1.44 -11.22 5.77
CA VAL A 49 -1.97 -10.03 6.43
C VAL A 49 -2.76 -10.48 7.66
N THR A 50 -2.29 -10.09 8.84
CA THR A 50 -2.93 -10.38 10.12
C THR A 50 -3.13 -9.10 10.91
N THR A 51 -4.18 -9.07 11.74
CA THR A 51 -4.39 -7.97 12.68
C THR A 51 -3.58 -8.21 13.94
N GLY A 52 -2.78 -7.24 14.40
CA GLY A 52 -2.05 -7.37 15.67
C GLY A 52 -2.98 -7.48 16.88
N ALA A 53 -4.07 -6.72 16.87
CA ALA A 53 -5.19 -6.81 17.80
C ALA A 53 -6.46 -6.24 17.15
N LEU A 54 -7.63 -6.62 17.65
CA LEU A 54 -8.90 -6.02 17.24
C LEU A 54 -9.28 -4.88 18.20
N PRO A 55 -10.03 -3.86 17.73
CA PRO A 55 -10.52 -2.80 18.62
C PRO A 55 -11.30 -3.38 19.81
N ASN A 56 -11.16 -2.74 20.98
CA ASN A 56 -11.85 -3.12 22.23
C ASN A 56 -11.63 -4.58 22.67
N ASP A 57 -10.52 -5.20 22.26
CA ASP A 57 -10.20 -6.61 22.56
C ASP A 57 -11.29 -7.60 22.12
N TRP A 58 -12.03 -7.27 21.05
CA TRP A 58 -13.07 -8.14 20.53
C TRP A 58 -12.49 -9.45 19.98
N PRO A 59 -13.18 -10.60 20.21
CA PRO A 59 -12.70 -11.89 19.72
C PRO A 59 -13.07 -12.15 18.25
N TRP A 60 -13.77 -11.22 17.58
CA TRP A 60 -14.21 -11.36 16.19
C TRP A 60 -14.29 -10.00 15.49
N GLY A 61 -14.29 -10.04 14.15
CA GLY A 61 -14.49 -8.87 13.30
C GLY A 61 -15.16 -9.27 11.98
N ILE A 62 -15.65 -8.28 11.24
CA ILE A 62 -16.22 -8.47 9.90
C ILE A 62 -15.13 -8.16 8.89
N PHE A 63 -14.81 -9.12 8.02
CA PHE A 63 -13.85 -8.92 6.95
C PHE A 63 -14.50 -8.16 5.78
N CYS A 64 -13.88 -7.06 5.35
CA CYS A 64 -14.32 -6.23 4.23
C CYS A 64 -13.12 -5.58 3.51
N GLY A 65 -13.35 -4.98 2.33
CA GLY A 65 -12.31 -4.32 1.54
C GLY A 65 -11.54 -5.22 0.56
N LEU A 66 -11.84 -6.52 0.50
CA LEU A 66 -11.17 -7.45 -0.42
C LEU A 66 -11.34 -7.05 -1.89
N GLU A 67 -12.51 -6.54 -2.26
CA GLU A 67 -12.81 -6.14 -3.64
C GLU A 67 -11.84 -5.03 -4.12
N GLU A 68 -11.54 -4.04 -3.28
CA GLU A 68 -10.60 -2.96 -3.63
C GLU A 68 -9.17 -3.49 -3.77
N VAL A 69 -8.78 -4.45 -2.93
CA VAL A 69 -7.47 -5.11 -3.02
C VAL A 69 -7.34 -5.89 -4.34
N VAL A 70 -8.38 -6.64 -4.72
CA VAL A 70 -8.42 -7.39 -5.98
C VAL A 70 -8.42 -6.46 -7.20
N HIS A 71 -8.99 -5.26 -7.11
CA HIS A 71 -8.91 -4.26 -8.19
C HIS A 71 -7.54 -3.59 -8.31
N LEU A 72 -6.71 -3.62 -7.26
CA LEU A 72 -5.39 -2.99 -7.22
C LEU A 72 -4.27 -3.93 -7.70
N LEU A 73 -4.34 -5.21 -7.36
CA LEU A 73 -3.33 -6.25 -7.62
C LEU A 73 -3.56 -6.97 -8.95
#